data_AF-A0A0C9VR62-F1
#
_entry.id   AF-A0A0C9VR62-F1
#
_cell.length_a   1.000
_cell.length_b   1.000
_cell.length_c   1.000
_cell.angle_alpha   90.00
_cell.angle_beta   90.00
_cell.angle_gamma   90.00
#
_symmetry.space_group_name_H-M   'P 1'
#
loop_
_entity.id
_entity.type
_entity.pdbx_description
1 polymer ?
#
loop_
_entity_poly.entity_id
_entity_poly.type
_entity_poly.pdbx_seq_one_letter_code
_entity_poly.pdbx_strand_id
1 'polypeptide(L)'
;PDGRFLASGAMDSYVYIWSTKRGSVIQRITNYASGPVTDIVWAISPNNETVLIFALADGTVHFYRPVNNHFEGTSILCAHSWAIEGIDYDPVHHRLATSAGNEIKVWDLTSTWFSTIRHYSSNHEETCRRVQFIESGNAVAATFMETSKLITWTIEPWKRISEQTLCANRTGTSRAGYSLITRDGSYILIDNVQNGVDAFSLPSAQHIATFHAPLSAHKPRHIAIDDTTSIVIHGSDKGIVYVHDFSTAAPIQTMTHSKERELVQAVTTHSQGGRTWIASGGTCDHPVVMVWKQVFLL
;
A
#
# COMPACT_ATOMS: atom_id res chain seq x y z
N PRO A 1 -1.53 7.43 11.43
CA PRO A 1 -2.71 6.89 12.15
C PRO A 1 -2.37 6.60 13.62
N ASP A 2 -3.38 6.57 14.49
CA ASP A 2 -3.26 6.52 15.95
C ASP A 2 -3.15 5.10 16.54
N GLY A 3 -3.10 4.08 15.69
CA GLY A 3 -2.97 2.68 16.07
C GLY A 3 -4.24 2.06 16.70
N ARG A 4 -5.38 2.76 16.75
CA ARG A 4 -6.61 2.25 17.38
C ARG A 4 -7.37 1.23 16.53
N PHE A 5 -7.21 1.29 15.22
CA PHE A 5 -7.96 0.48 14.27
C PHE A 5 -7.04 -0.21 13.26
N LEU A 6 -7.45 -1.40 12.84
CA LEU A 6 -6.93 -2.10 11.67
C LEU A 6 -8.10 -2.31 10.70
N ALA A 7 -7.88 -2.06 9.42
CA ALA A 7 -8.86 -2.34 8.37
C ALA A 7 -8.30 -3.40 7.42
N SER A 8 -9.17 -4.29 6.95
CA SER A 8 -8.85 -5.27 5.92
C SER A 8 -9.99 -5.35 4.92
N GLY A 9 -9.65 -5.38 3.64
CA GLY A 9 -10.59 -5.56 2.54
C GLY A 9 -10.22 -6.81 1.75
N ALA A 10 -11.21 -7.40 1.10
CA ALA A 10 -11.03 -8.61 0.33
C ALA A 10 -11.83 -8.59 -0.98
N MET A 11 -11.59 -9.62 -1.80
CA MET A 11 -12.27 -9.83 -3.08
C MET A 11 -13.77 -10.18 -2.91
N ASP A 12 -14.19 -10.53 -1.70
CA ASP A 12 -15.57 -10.83 -1.33
C ASP A 12 -16.44 -9.57 -1.12
N SER A 13 -15.89 -8.37 -1.38
CA SER A 13 -16.58 -7.08 -1.24
C SER A 13 -16.98 -6.77 0.22
N TYR A 14 -16.19 -7.26 1.18
CA TYR A 14 -16.27 -6.86 2.57
C TYR A 14 -15.06 -6.02 2.98
N VAL A 15 -15.32 -5.05 3.87
CA VAL A 15 -14.30 -4.38 4.67
C VAL A 15 -14.55 -4.68 6.14
N TYR A 16 -13.54 -5.21 6.81
CA TYR A 16 -13.57 -5.50 8.25
C TYR A 16 -12.77 -4.44 8.99
N ILE A 17 -13.35 -3.90 10.05
CA ILE A 17 -12.69 -2.96 10.96
C ILE A 17 -12.50 -3.68 12.30
N TRP A 18 -11.26 -3.73 12.74
CA TRP A 18 -10.82 -4.35 13.99
C TRP A 18 -10.43 -3.26 14.98
N SER A 19 -10.82 -3.44 16.24
CA SER A 19 -10.23 -2.67 17.33
C SER A 19 -8.92 -3.33 17.76
N THR A 20 -7.80 -2.62 17.65
CA THR A 20 -6.49 -3.13 18.09
C THR A 20 -6.44 -3.34 19.60
N LYS A 21 -7.21 -2.55 20.36
CA LYS A 21 -7.36 -2.70 21.81
C LYS A 21 -8.15 -3.96 22.20
N ARG A 22 -9.24 -4.27 21.49
CA ARG A 22 -10.10 -5.43 21.79
C ARG A 22 -9.60 -6.72 21.14
N GLY A 23 -8.81 -6.63 20.07
CA GLY A 23 -8.37 -7.78 19.28
C GLY A 23 -9.53 -8.45 18.52
N SER A 24 -10.61 -7.73 18.22
CA SER A 24 -11.80 -8.29 17.59
C SER A 24 -12.38 -7.35 16.53
N VAL A 25 -13.12 -7.91 15.57
CA VAL A 25 -13.94 -7.15 14.63
C VAL A 25 -14.93 -6.32 15.43
N ILE A 26 -15.02 -5.03 15.12
CA ILE A 26 -16.04 -4.12 15.65
C ILE A 26 -17.07 -3.75 14.59
N GLN A 27 -16.74 -3.90 13.31
CA GLN A 27 -17.64 -3.63 12.21
C GLN A 27 -17.28 -4.41 10.96
N ARG A 28 -18.30 -4.80 10.21
CA ARG A 28 -18.21 -5.32 8.85
C ARG A 28 -19.03 -4.43 7.92
N ILE A 29 -18.39 -3.87 6.91
CA ILE A 29 -18.99 -3.03 5.87
C ILE A 29 -19.16 -3.89 4.61
N THR A 30 -20.31 -3.79 3.96
CA THR A 30 -20.64 -4.49 2.70
C THR A 30 -20.66 -3.52 1.54
N ASN A 31 -19.99 -3.85 0.44
CA ASN A 31 -20.00 -3.03 -0.77
C ASN A 31 -20.26 -3.86 -2.04
N TYR A 32 -21.13 -4.88 -1.94
CA TYR A 32 -21.46 -5.81 -3.03
C TYR A 32 -21.82 -5.15 -4.37
N ALA A 33 -22.50 -4.00 -4.33
CA ALA A 33 -22.88 -3.28 -5.55
C ALA A 33 -21.67 -2.69 -6.30
N SER A 34 -20.53 -2.54 -5.64
CA SER A 34 -19.33 -1.85 -6.13
C SER A 34 -18.11 -2.77 -6.26
N GLY A 35 -18.23 -4.06 -5.89
CA GLY A 35 -17.24 -5.10 -6.18
C GLY A 35 -16.03 -5.17 -5.24
N PRO A 36 -14.96 -5.90 -5.62
CA PRO A 36 -13.77 -6.15 -4.80
C PRO A 36 -13.08 -4.90 -4.26
N VAL A 37 -12.57 -4.99 -3.02
CA VAL A 37 -11.71 -3.95 -2.43
C VAL A 37 -10.28 -4.14 -2.92
N THR A 38 -9.71 -3.11 -3.55
CA THR A 38 -8.38 -3.17 -4.17
C THR A 38 -7.30 -2.51 -3.34
N ASP A 39 -7.61 -1.44 -2.61
CA ASP A 39 -6.67 -0.75 -1.71
C ASP A 39 -7.41 -0.03 -0.56
N ILE A 40 -6.74 0.18 0.57
CA ILE A 40 -7.28 0.81 1.78
C ILE A 40 -6.24 1.73 2.40
N VAL A 41 -6.67 2.93 2.79
CA VAL A 41 -5.84 3.88 3.56
C VAL A 41 -6.63 4.50 4.71
N TRP A 42 -5.95 4.66 5.85
CA TRP A 42 -6.44 5.47 6.96
C TRP A 42 -5.96 6.92 6.80
N ALA A 43 -6.89 7.86 6.85
CA ALA A 43 -6.63 9.28 6.75
C ALA A 43 -6.96 10.02 8.05
N ILE A 44 -6.38 11.20 8.22
CA ILE A 44 -6.77 12.18 9.23
C ILE A 44 -7.30 13.40 8.49
N SER A 45 -8.59 13.67 8.60
CA SER A 45 -9.24 14.81 7.94
C SER A 45 -8.79 16.16 8.54
N PRO A 46 -9.10 17.30 7.89
CA PRO A 46 -8.74 18.63 8.39
C PRO A 46 -9.25 18.95 9.81
N ASN A 47 -10.34 18.30 10.24
CA ASN A 47 -10.90 18.41 11.60
C ASN A 47 -10.31 17.39 12.59
N ASN A 48 -9.17 16.76 12.30
CA ASN A 48 -8.48 15.75 13.12
C ASN A 48 -9.30 14.47 13.39
N GLU A 49 -10.21 14.13 12.49
CA GLU A 49 -11.01 12.90 12.58
C GLU A 49 -10.35 11.77 11.78
N THR A 50 -10.37 10.55 12.32
CA THR A 50 -9.88 9.37 11.61
C THR A 50 -10.90 8.95 10.55
N VAL A 51 -10.50 8.97 9.28
CA VAL A 51 -11.36 8.60 8.15
C VAL A 51 -10.84 7.30 7.53
N LEU A 52 -11.73 6.37 7.25
CA LEU A 52 -11.44 5.19 6.45
C LEU A 52 -11.70 5.51 4.97
N ILE A 53 -10.71 5.27 4.12
CA ILE A 53 -10.83 5.43 2.68
C ILE A 53 -10.46 4.10 2.04
N PHE A 54 -11.28 3.60 1.13
CA PHE A 54 -10.98 2.38 0.37
C PHE A 54 -11.42 2.50 -1.07
N ALA A 55 -10.65 1.86 -1.94
CA ALA A 55 -10.83 1.85 -3.38
C ALA A 55 -11.32 0.50 -3.87
N LEU A 56 -12.08 0.53 -4.96
CA LEU A 56 -12.78 -0.64 -5.49
C LEU A 56 -12.43 -0.91 -6.96
N ALA A 57 -12.70 -2.14 -7.38
CA ALA A 57 -12.48 -2.59 -8.75
C ALA A 57 -13.43 -1.95 -9.78
N ASP A 58 -14.51 -1.29 -9.34
CA ASP A 58 -15.44 -0.56 -10.20
C ASP A 58 -14.99 0.88 -10.51
N GLY A 59 -13.82 1.31 -10.00
CA GLY A 59 -13.30 2.66 -10.22
C GLY A 59 -13.74 3.68 -9.17
N THR A 60 -14.46 3.26 -8.12
CA THR A 60 -14.91 4.15 -7.05
C THR A 60 -14.01 4.12 -5.82
N VAL A 61 -14.00 5.24 -5.09
CA VAL A 61 -13.38 5.38 -3.76
C VAL A 61 -14.45 5.75 -2.76
N HIS A 62 -14.53 5.01 -1.67
CA HIS A 62 -15.51 5.22 -0.61
C HIS A 62 -14.87 5.86 0.61
N PHE A 63 -15.59 6.79 1.23
CA PHE A 63 -15.17 7.53 2.42
C PHE A 63 -16.09 7.22 3.58
N TYR A 64 -15.51 6.89 4.73
CA TYR A 64 -16.23 6.48 5.93
C TYR A 64 -15.71 7.24 7.15
N ARG A 65 -16.62 7.83 7.92
CA ARG A 65 -16.32 8.62 9.12
C ARG A 65 -16.89 7.98 10.38
N PRO A 66 -16.27 8.20 11.55
CA PRO A 66 -16.75 7.64 12.81
C PRO A 66 -18.02 8.34 13.29
N VAL A 67 -19.09 7.58 13.45
CA VAL A 67 -20.36 7.99 14.05
C VAL A 67 -20.69 6.99 15.16
N ASN A 68 -20.91 7.44 16.39
CA ASN A 68 -21.35 6.58 17.50
C ASN A 68 -20.58 5.23 17.62
N ASN A 69 -19.25 5.28 17.63
CA ASN A 69 -18.34 4.11 17.73
C ASN A 69 -18.32 3.13 16.56
N HIS A 70 -18.88 3.48 15.40
CA HIS A 70 -18.73 2.75 14.15
C HIS A 70 -18.45 3.71 12.99
N PHE A 71 -18.13 3.20 11.82
CA PHE A 71 -17.84 4.00 10.63
C PHE A 71 -19.03 4.01 9.68
N GLU A 72 -19.55 5.18 9.35
CA GLU A 72 -20.66 5.34 8.39
C GLU A 72 -20.14 5.92 7.08
N GLY A 73 -20.70 5.46 5.95
CA GLY A 73 -20.33 5.93 4.62
C GLY A 73 -20.82 7.35 4.41
N THR A 74 -19.90 8.27 4.12
CA THR A 74 -20.23 9.70 3.96
C THR A 74 -20.27 10.12 2.51
N SER A 75 -19.44 9.53 1.64
CA SER A 75 -19.35 9.92 0.24
C SER A 75 -18.71 8.84 -0.62
N ILE A 76 -18.98 8.91 -1.92
CA ILE A 76 -18.41 8.07 -2.96
C ILE A 76 -17.80 8.98 -4.02
N LEU A 77 -16.55 8.72 -4.37
CA LEU A 77 -15.83 9.37 -5.45
C LEU A 77 -15.77 8.42 -6.65
N CYS A 78 -16.38 8.79 -7.76
CA CYS A 78 -16.21 8.09 -9.04
C CYS A 78 -14.88 8.52 -9.68
N ALA A 79 -13.77 7.94 -9.21
CA ALA A 79 -12.44 8.40 -9.57
C ALA A 79 -12.05 8.02 -11.00
N HIS A 80 -12.39 6.80 -11.42
CA HIS A 80 -11.91 6.19 -12.65
C HIS A 80 -12.98 5.31 -13.31
N SER A 81 -12.81 5.02 -14.60
CA SER A 81 -13.66 4.09 -15.36
C SER A 81 -13.18 2.63 -15.32
N TRP A 82 -12.04 2.39 -14.65
CA TRP A 82 -11.39 1.09 -14.52
C TRP A 82 -11.05 0.82 -13.06
N ALA A 83 -10.69 -0.43 -12.75
CA ALA A 83 -10.26 -0.84 -11.43
C ALA A 83 -9.13 0.05 -10.90
N ILE A 84 -9.32 0.54 -9.68
CA ILE A 84 -8.28 1.31 -9.00
C ILE A 84 -7.20 0.34 -8.53
N GLU A 85 -5.97 0.61 -8.90
CA GLU A 85 -4.79 -0.19 -8.59
C GLU A 85 -4.11 0.25 -7.29
N GLY A 86 -4.20 1.54 -6.96
CA GLY A 86 -3.61 2.07 -5.73
C GLY A 86 -4.14 3.44 -5.34
N ILE A 87 -4.16 3.69 -4.04
CA ILE A 87 -4.48 4.98 -3.44
C ILE A 87 -3.44 5.40 -2.41
N ASP A 88 -3.22 6.70 -2.27
CA ASP A 88 -2.40 7.23 -1.19
C ASP A 88 -2.97 8.56 -0.69
N TYR A 89 -2.80 8.82 0.60
CA TYR A 89 -3.36 10.00 1.27
C TYR A 89 -2.24 10.94 1.72
N ASP A 90 -2.35 12.21 1.33
CA ASP A 90 -1.48 13.28 1.80
C ASP A 90 -2.10 13.95 3.04
N PRO A 91 -1.54 13.75 4.24
CA PRO A 91 -2.03 14.38 5.46
C PRO A 91 -1.68 15.86 5.57
N VAL A 92 -0.70 16.37 4.80
CA VAL A 92 -0.22 17.76 4.91
C VAL A 92 -1.18 18.70 4.21
N HIS A 93 -1.61 18.34 3.00
CA HIS A 93 -2.49 19.18 2.17
C HIS A 93 -3.90 18.61 2.04
N HIS A 94 -4.19 17.50 2.72
CA HIS A 94 -5.48 16.80 2.67
C HIS A 94 -5.89 16.41 1.25
N ARG A 95 -5.02 15.67 0.56
CA ARG A 95 -5.23 15.21 -0.83
C ARG A 95 -5.26 13.70 -0.92
N LEU A 96 -5.89 13.19 -1.98
CA LEU A 96 -5.86 11.78 -2.33
C LEU A 96 -5.22 11.62 -3.70
N ALA A 97 -4.30 10.67 -3.85
CA ALA A 97 -3.82 10.20 -5.14
C ALA A 97 -4.47 8.85 -5.45
N THR A 98 -4.83 8.65 -6.72
CA THR A 98 -5.48 7.42 -7.20
C THR A 98 -4.88 7.02 -8.54
N SER A 99 -4.65 5.73 -8.76
CA SER A 99 -4.20 5.20 -10.05
C SER A 99 -5.10 4.08 -10.57
N ALA A 100 -5.41 4.09 -11.85
CA ALA A 100 -6.19 3.05 -12.53
C ALA A 100 -5.77 2.95 -14.00
N GLY A 101 -5.40 1.76 -14.47
CA GLY A 101 -4.84 1.60 -15.81
C GLY A 101 -3.62 2.51 -16.00
N ASN A 102 -3.65 3.37 -17.01
CA ASN A 102 -2.60 4.37 -17.29
C ASN A 102 -2.90 5.77 -16.71
N GLU A 103 -3.97 5.92 -15.93
CA GLU A 103 -4.40 7.20 -15.36
C GLU A 103 -3.93 7.37 -13.91
N ILE A 104 -3.49 8.59 -13.60
CA ILE A 104 -3.21 9.05 -12.24
C ILE A 104 -4.00 10.34 -12.01
N LYS A 105 -4.77 10.39 -10.93
CA LYS A 105 -5.51 11.58 -10.52
C LYS A 105 -5.16 11.96 -9.08
N VAL A 106 -4.99 13.25 -8.85
CA VAL A 106 -4.84 13.85 -7.52
C VAL A 106 -6.09 14.68 -7.22
N TRP A 107 -6.63 14.52 -6.03
CA TRP A 107 -7.89 15.10 -5.57
C TRP A 107 -7.66 15.97 -4.33
N ASP A 108 -8.35 17.09 -4.25
CA ASP A 108 -8.42 17.93 -3.04
C ASP A 108 -9.63 17.52 -2.18
N LEU A 109 -9.40 17.29 -0.89
CA LEU A 109 -10.43 16.87 0.08
C LEU A 109 -10.81 17.97 1.09
N THR A 110 -10.41 19.24 0.89
CA THR A 110 -10.54 20.30 1.91
C THR A 110 -11.89 21.01 1.98
N SER A 111 -12.66 21.16 0.89
CA SER A 111 -13.85 22.04 0.94
C SER A 111 -15.06 21.62 0.10
N THR A 112 -14.90 21.09 -1.12
CA THR A 112 -16.04 20.79 -2.03
C THR A 112 -15.95 19.44 -2.74
N TRP A 113 -15.24 18.48 -2.14
CA TRP A 113 -15.39 17.03 -2.35
C TRP A 113 -15.39 16.61 -3.83
N PHE A 114 -14.19 16.30 -4.36
CA PHE A 114 -13.91 15.54 -5.59
C PHE A 114 -13.55 16.32 -6.87
N SER A 115 -13.00 17.52 -6.77
CA SER A 115 -12.34 18.10 -7.96
C SER A 115 -10.97 17.44 -8.17
N THR A 116 -10.77 16.89 -9.37
CA THR A 116 -9.43 16.48 -9.81
C THR A 116 -8.58 17.75 -9.91
N ILE A 117 -7.59 17.90 -9.03
CA ILE A 117 -6.65 19.01 -9.14
C ILE A 117 -5.61 18.73 -10.21
N ARG A 118 -5.23 17.46 -10.43
CA ARG A 118 -4.23 17.04 -11.42
C ARG A 118 -4.58 15.70 -12.05
N HIS A 119 -4.24 15.57 -13.32
CA HIS A 119 -4.45 14.36 -14.11
C HIS A 119 -3.24 14.09 -14.99
N TYR A 120 -2.80 12.85 -15.01
CA TYR A 120 -1.92 12.31 -16.02
C TYR A 120 -2.54 11.06 -16.62
N SER A 121 -2.49 10.95 -17.94
CA SER A 121 -2.82 9.75 -18.69
C SER A 121 -1.78 9.60 -19.79
N SER A 122 -1.40 8.36 -20.10
CA SER A 122 -0.45 8.04 -21.17
C SER A 122 -1.14 7.20 -22.24
N ASN A 123 -0.74 7.31 -23.49
CA ASN A 123 -1.25 6.41 -24.54
C ASN A 123 -0.62 5.01 -24.50
N HIS A 124 0.28 4.75 -23.54
CA HIS A 124 0.92 3.45 -23.38
C HIS A 124 0.02 2.50 -22.58
N GLU A 125 0.08 1.21 -22.91
CA GLU A 125 -0.68 0.13 -22.27
C GLU A 125 -0.07 -0.32 -20.94
N GLU A 126 0.72 0.53 -20.29
CA GLU A 126 1.37 0.22 -19.01
C GLU A 126 0.40 0.54 -17.86
N THR A 127 0.26 -0.39 -16.93
CA THR A 127 -0.60 -0.24 -15.75
C THR A 127 0.17 0.46 -14.63
N CYS A 128 -0.28 1.65 -14.25
CA CYS A 128 0.16 2.34 -13.05
C CYS A 128 -0.33 1.57 -11.82
N ARG A 129 0.57 0.79 -11.23
CA ARG A 129 0.27 -0.13 -10.13
C ARG A 129 0.17 0.57 -8.78
N ARG A 130 0.93 1.65 -8.60
CA ARG A 130 0.97 2.40 -7.33
C ARG A 130 1.24 3.85 -7.63
N VAL A 131 0.56 4.72 -6.88
CA VAL A 131 0.88 6.14 -6.74
C VAL A 131 1.12 6.44 -5.28
N GLN A 132 2.13 7.26 -4.96
CA GLN A 132 2.46 7.69 -3.59
C GLN A 132 2.81 9.17 -3.56
N PHE A 133 2.37 9.88 -2.52
CA PHE A 133 2.86 11.21 -2.22
C PHE A 133 4.28 11.12 -1.67
N ILE A 134 5.15 12.00 -2.17
CA ILE A 134 6.54 12.14 -1.73
C ILE A 134 6.81 13.60 -1.37
N GLU A 135 7.97 13.87 -0.77
CA GLU A 135 8.40 15.24 -0.44
C GLU A 135 7.37 16.03 0.39
N SER A 136 6.80 15.37 1.41
CA SER A 136 5.73 15.93 2.25
C SER A 136 4.50 16.38 1.45
N GLY A 137 4.18 15.66 0.38
CA GLY A 137 3.07 15.94 -0.50
C GLY A 137 3.41 16.87 -1.67
N ASN A 138 4.58 17.48 -1.75
CA ASN A 138 4.88 18.41 -2.86
C ASN A 138 4.96 17.73 -4.23
N ALA A 139 5.19 16.41 -4.24
CA ALA A 139 5.28 15.61 -5.44
C ALA A 139 4.53 14.28 -5.29
N VAL A 140 4.29 13.61 -6.42
CA VAL A 140 3.82 12.22 -6.48
C VAL A 140 4.79 11.36 -7.28
N ALA A 141 4.92 10.11 -6.87
CA ALA A 141 5.65 9.06 -7.56
C ALA A 141 4.66 7.99 -8.03
N ALA A 142 4.82 7.51 -9.26
CA ALA A 142 4.04 6.42 -9.80
C ALA A 142 4.93 5.30 -10.33
N THR A 143 4.58 4.06 -10.00
CA THR A 143 5.29 2.87 -10.48
C THR A 143 4.41 2.04 -11.42
N PHE A 144 4.99 1.59 -12.52
CA PHE A 144 4.28 0.85 -13.58
C PHE A 144 4.64 -0.63 -13.56
N MET A 145 3.63 -1.50 -13.63
CA MET A 145 3.77 -2.94 -13.39
C MET A 145 4.68 -3.61 -14.42
N GLU A 146 4.45 -3.36 -15.70
CA GLU A 146 5.03 -4.13 -16.81
C GLU A 146 6.48 -3.74 -17.10
N THR A 147 6.86 -2.51 -16.74
CA THR A 147 8.16 -1.94 -17.11
C THR A 147 9.02 -1.55 -15.94
N SER A 148 8.52 -1.62 -14.70
CA SER A 148 9.24 -1.15 -13.51
C SER A 148 9.66 0.31 -13.63
N LYS A 149 8.96 1.10 -14.46
CA LYS A 149 9.16 2.53 -14.54
C LYS A 149 8.71 3.20 -13.25
N LEU A 150 9.48 4.18 -12.82
CA LEU A 150 9.16 5.16 -11.81
C LEU A 150 9.11 6.53 -12.49
N ILE A 151 7.95 7.17 -12.43
CA ILE A 151 7.79 8.54 -12.91
C ILE A 151 7.38 9.42 -11.72
N THR A 152 7.98 10.60 -11.62
CA THR A 152 7.69 11.55 -10.55
C THR A 152 7.24 12.89 -11.11
N TRP A 153 6.32 13.56 -10.41
CA TRP A 153 5.82 14.88 -10.78
C TRP A 153 5.70 15.78 -9.55
N THR A 154 6.08 17.05 -9.69
CA THR A 154 5.63 18.08 -8.75
C THR A 154 4.13 18.27 -8.90
N ILE A 155 3.42 18.64 -7.82
CA ILE A 155 1.98 18.90 -7.88
C ILE A 155 1.68 20.35 -8.24
N GLU A 156 2.44 21.30 -7.69
CA GLU A 156 2.25 22.74 -7.88
C GLU A 156 3.56 23.41 -8.30
N PRO A 157 3.80 23.62 -9.61
CA PRO A 157 2.97 23.25 -10.77
C PRO A 157 3.03 21.75 -11.09
N TRP A 158 2.12 21.26 -11.94
CA TRP A 158 2.19 19.88 -12.45
C TRP A 158 3.31 19.74 -13.47
N LYS A 159 4.45 19.19 -13.05
CA LYS A 159 5.61 19.04 -13.92
C LYS A 159 6.32 17.72 -13.64
N ARG A 160 6.55 16.94 -14.70
CA ARG A 160 7.35 15.71 -14.62
C ARG A 160 8.78 16.07 -14.19
N ILE A 161 9.23 15.50 -13.08
CA ILE A 161 10.57 15.69 -12.51
C ILE A 161 11.52 14.65 -13.11
N SER A 162 11.16 13.37 -13.02
CA SER A 162 11.97 12.26 -13.50
C SER A 162 11.12 11.15 -14.12
N GLU A 163 11.76 10.39 -15.01
CA GLU A 163 11.28 9.11 -15.52
C GLU A 163 12.49 8.17 -15.56
N GLN A 164 12.38 7.05 -14.84
CA GLN A 164 13.47 6.12 -14.63
C GLN A 164 12.94 4.69 -14.73
N THR A 165 13.74 3.78 -15.27
CA THR A 165 13.43 2.35 -15.24
C THR A 165 14.24 1.71 -14.13
N LEU A 166 13.57 1.11 -13.14
CA LEU A 166 14.22 0.42 -12.04
C LEU A 166 14.67 -0.96 -12.53
N CYS A 167 15.96 -1.08 -12.83
CA CYS A 167 16.55 -2.31 -13.33
C CYS A 167 17.45 -2.95 -12.27
N ALA A 168 17.09 -4.13 -11.79
CA ALA A 168 18.06 -5.02 -11.15
C ALA A 168 18.82 -5.79 -12.25
N ASN A 169 20.08 -6.17 -12.00
CA ASN A 169 20.89 -6.98 -12.91
C ASN A 169 20.36 -8.43 -13.01
N ARG A 170 19.17 -8.63 -13.59
CA ARG A 170 18.51 -9.92 -13.74
C ARG A 170 18.09 -10.18 -15.18
N THR A 171 18.11 -11.45 -15.56
CA THR A 171 17.61 -11.92 -16.86
C THR A 171 16.10 -12.15 -16.78
N GLY A 172 15.34 -11.59 -17.73
CA GLY A 172 13.88 -11.78 -17.83
C GLY A 172 13.06 -10.48 -17.76
N THR A 173 11.74 -10.61 -17.82
CA THR A 173 10.82 -9.47 -17.72
C THR A 173 10.73 -8.96 -16.27
N SER A 174 10.94 -7.66 -16.08
CA SER A 174 10.85 -7.01 -14.76
C SER A 174 9.42 -6.57 -14.52
N ARG A 175 8.67 -7.34 -13.71
CA ARG A 175 7.33 -6.94 -13.26
C ARG A 175 7.41 -6.42 -11.83
N ALA A 176 6.79 -5.27 -11.58
CA ALA A 176 6.62 -4.72 -10.25
C ALA A 176 5.25 -5.14 -9.69
N GLY A 177 5.23 -5.99 -8.66
CA GLY A 177 3.99 -6.43 -8.02
C GLY A 177 3.36 -5.35 -7.13
N TYR A 178 4.20 -4.67 -6.36
CA TYR A 178 3.86 -3.58 -5.44
C TYR A 178 5.10 -2.71 -5.24
N SER A 179 4.93 -1.47 -4.82
CA SER A 179 6.04 -0.56 -4.52
C SER A 179 5.79 0.25 -3.26
N LEU A 180 6.88 0.61 -2.58
CA LEU A 180 6.83 1.46 -1.40
C LEU A 180 8.07 2.35 -1.33
N ILE A 181 7.87 3.66 -1.30
CA ILE A 181 8.91 4.66 -1.08
C ILE A 181 9.03 4.90 0.43
N THR A 182 10.26 4.98 0.93
CA THR A 182 10.56 5.25 2.34
C THR A 182 10.11 6.66 2.72
N ARG A 183 9.81 6.90 4.00
CA ARG A 183 9.25 8.19 4.43
C ARG A 183 10.16 9.38 4.11
N ASP A 184 11.47 9.16 4.17
CA ASP A 184 12.48 10.16 3.84
C ASP A 184 12.67 10.36 2.32
N GLY A 185 12.06 9.51 1.49
CA GLY A 185 12.18 9.55 0.03
C GLY A 185 13.50 9.02 -0.51
N SER A 186 14.37 8.45 0.34
CA SER A 186 15.72 8.02 -0.05
C SER A 186 15.75 6.69 -0.79
N TYR A 187 14.72 5.85 -0.63
CA TYR A 187 14.68 4.52 -1.22
C TYR A 187 13.28 4.16 -1.74
N ILE A 188 13.26 3.28 -2.72
CA ILE A 188 12.05 2.59 -3.17
C ILE A 188 12.24 1.08 -3.08
N LEU A 189 11.25 0.41 -2.48
CA LEU A 189 11.12 -1.03 -2.42
C LEU A 189 10.16 -1.51 -3.51
N ILE A 190 10.52 -2.57 -4.23
CA ILE A 190 9.72 -3.17 -5.30
C ILE A 190 9.54 -4.66 -5.02
N ASP A 191 8.29 -5.13 -4.97
CA ASP A 191 8.01 -6.57 -4.98
C ASP A 191 8.34 -7.08 -6.38
N ASN A 192 9.40 -7.85 -6.48
CA ASN A 192 9.94 -8.26 -7.75
C ASN A 192 9.26 -9.50 -8.33
N VAL A 193 8.25 -10.03 -7.62
CA VAL A 193 7.47 -11.25 -7.89
C VAL A 193 8.27 -12.52 -8.14
N GLN A 194 9.59 -12.46 -8.26
CA GLN A 194 10.46 -13.58 -8.59
C GLN A 194 10.97 -14.25 -7.32
N ASN A 195 11.71 -13.50 -6.50
CA ASN A 195 12.47 -14.06 -5.39
C ASN A 195 12.48 -13.18 -4.14
N GLY A 196 11.70 -12.09 -4.10
CA GLY A 196 11.65 -11.24 -2.92
C GLY A 196 11.27 -9.80 -3.21
N VAL A 197 11.96 -8.89 -2.51
CA VAL A 197 11.79 -7.44 -2.62
C VAL A 197 13.13 -6.84 -2.99
N ASP A 198 13.16 -5.98 -4.01
CA ASP A 198 14.35 -5.17 -4.31
C ASP A 198 14.26 -3.81 -3.65
N ALA A 199 15.41 -3.30 -3.24
CA ALA A 199 15.58 -1.92 -2.87
C ALA A 199 16.40 -1.18 -3.93
N PHE A 200 15.98 0.05 -4.23
CA PHE A 200 16.72 0.99 -5.06
C PHE A 200 16.90 2.30 -4.31
N SER A 201 18.07 2.94 -4.45
CA SER A 201 18.28 4.30 -3.95
C SER A 201 17.64 5.32 -4.89
N LEU A 202 17.10 6.38 -4.29
CA LEU A 202 16.55 7.54 -4.98
C LEU A 202 17.43 8.77 -4.70
N PRO A 203 17.64 9.65 -5.69
CA PRO A 203 17.07 9.61 -7.05
C PRO A 203 17.91 8.81 -8.05
N SER A 204 18.99 8.12 -7.65
CA SER A 204 19.92 7.48 -8.60
C SER A 204 19.36 6.24 -9.30
N ALA A 205 18.26 5.66 -8.81
CA ALA A 205 17.67 4.41 -9.28
C ALA A 205 18.65 3.23 -9.25
N GLN A 206 19.65 3.28 -8.35
CA GLN A 206 20.64 2.22 -8.22
C GLN A 206 20.09 1.08 -7.36
N HIS A 207 20.13 -0.14 -7.86
CA HIS A 207 19.83 -1.34 -7.08
C HIS A 207 20.84 -1.47 -5.93
N ILE A 208 20.33 -1.61 -4.71
CA ILE A 208 21.14 -1.69 -3.48
C ILE A 208 21.08 -3.08 -2.83
N ALA A 209 19.92 -3.73 -2.83
CA ALA A 209 19.76 -5.03 -2.19
C ALA A 209 18.53 -5.79 -2.70
N THR A 210 18.53 -7.10 -2.47
CA THR A 210 17.36 -7.98 -2.63
C THR A 210 17.09 -8.70 -1.31
N PHE A 211 15.90 -8.52 -0.74
CA PHE A 211 15.41 -9.24 0.43
C PHE A 211 14.77 -10.56 -0.02
N HIS A 212 15.52 -11.65 0.08
CA HIS A 212 15.15 -12.92 -0.54
C HIS A 212 14.08 -13.70 0.24
N ALA A 213 13.13 -14.29 -0.49
CA ALA A 213 12.26 -15.34 0.01
C ALA A 213 12.16 -16.50 -1.00
N PRO A 214 11.95 -17.75 -0.53
CA PRO A 214 11.75 -18.92 -1.37
C PRO A 214 10.33 -18.92 -1.97
N LEU A 215 10.18 -18.33 -3.15
CA LEU A 215 8.90 -18.15 -3.83
C LEU A 215 8.73 -19.05 -5.05
N SER A 216 7.48 -19.33 -5.42
CA SER A 216 7.15 -20.18 -6.59
C SER A 216 5.94 -19.73 -7.43
N ALA A 217 5.03 -18.92 -6.90
CA ALA A 217 3.76 -18.59 -7.54
C ALA A 217 3.78 -17.32 -8.40
N HIS A 218 4.87 -16.54 -8.31
CA HIS A 218 5.04 -15.27 -9.05
C HIS A 218 3.87 -14.29 -8.96
N LYS A 219 3.23 -14.21 -7.78
CA LYS A 219 2.10 -13.33 -7.51
C LYS A 219 2.53 -12.03 -6.82
N PRO A 220 1.95 -10.88 -7.19
CA PRO A 220 2.15 -9.61 -6.49
C PRO A 220 1.79 -9.69 -5.00
N ARG A 221 2.63 -9.07 -4.16
CA ARG A 221 2.45 -9.01 -2.70
C ARG A 221 2.83 -7.63 -2.18
N HIS A 222 2.17 -7.21 -1.11
CA HIS A 222 2.49 -5.95 -0.44
C HIS A 222 3.83 -6.04 0.29
N ILE A 223 4.40 -4.86 0.50
CA ILE A 223 5.61 -4.64 1.27
C ILE A 223 5.25 -3.65 2.37
N ALA A 224 5.79 -3.88 3.57
CA ALA A 224 5.75 -2.91 4.65
C ALA A 224 7.17 -2.62 5.13
N ILE A 225 7.42 -1.38 5.51
CA ILE A 225 8.68 -0.95 6.12
C ILE A 225 8.38 -0.26 7.45
N ASP A 226 9.24 -0.51 8.43
CA ASP A 226 9.31 0.31 9.63
C ASP A 226 10.68 0.99 9.66
N ASP A 227 10.71 2.26 9.27
CA ASP A 227 11.92 3.09 9.26
C ASP A 227 12.53 3.24 10.66
N THR A 228 11.72 3.11 11.73
CA THR A 228 12.21 3.28 13.11
C THR A 228 13.01 2.08 13.60
N THR A 229 12.67 0.89 13.13
CA THR A 229 13.40 -0.36 13.45
C THR A 229 14.25 -0.86 12.29
N SER A 230 14.26 -0.16 11.16
CA SER A 230 15.00 -0.51 9.94
C SER A 230 14.68 -1.94 9.45
N ILE A 231 13.40 -2.31 9.39
CA ILE A 231 13.00 -3.64 8.91
C ILE A 231 12.13 -3.58 7.65
N VAL A 232 12.29 -4.57 6.78
CA VAL A 232 11.43 -4.85 5.64
C VAL A 232 10.60 -6.09 5.89
N ILE A 233 9.30 -5.99 5.64
CA ILE A 233 8.33 -7.04 5.86
C ILE A 233 7.63 -7.33 4.54
N HIS A 234 7.55 -8.60 4.16
CA HIS A 234 6.80 -9.00 2.97
C HIS A 234 6.21 -10.41 3.13
N GLY A 235 5.09 -10.65 2.45
CA GLY A 235 4.45 -11.95 2.40
C GLY A 235 5.13 -12.95 1.44
N SER A 236 4.56 -14.14 1.35
CA SER A 236 5.01 -15.20 0.43
C SER A 236 3.83 -16.06 -0.04
N ASP A 237 4.08 -16.89 -1.04
CA ASP A 237 3.19 -17.94 -1.50
C ASP A 237 3.36 -19.27 -0.73
N LYS A 238 3.84 -19.18 0.52
CA LYS A 238 4.11 -20.33 1.40
C LYS A 238 3.46 -20.18 2.78
N GLY A 239 2.55 -19.24 2.95
CA GLY A 239 1.92 -18.96 4.24
C GLY A 239 2.88 -18.34 5.26
N ILE A 240 3.98 -17.72 4.80
CA ILE A 240 5.02 -17.14 5.65
C ILE A 240 5.14 -15.64 5.41
N VAL A 241 5.22 -14.87 6.49
CA VAL A 241 5.69 -13.48 6.48
C VAL A 241 7.19 -13.48 6.78
N TYR A 242 7.96 -12.81 5.94
CA TYR A 242 9.40 -12.64 6.07
C TYR A 242 9.70 -11.25 6.62
N VAL A 243 10.64 -11.19 7.58
CA VAL A 243 11.15 -9.95 8.16
C VAL A 243 12.66 -9.93 7.95
N HIS A 244 13.16 -8.88 7.33
CA HIS A 244 14.56 -8.66 7.04
C HIS A 244 15.04 -7.34 7.64
N ASP A 245 16.33 -7.28 7.93
CA ASP A 245 17.02 -6.04 8.27
C ASP A 245 17.24 -5.24 6.99
N PHE A 246 16.78 -3.99 6.95
CA PHE A 246 16.84 -3.15 5.74
C PHE A 246 18.30 -2.84 5.36
N SER A 247 19.18 -2.63 6.34
CA SER A 247 20.56 -2.19 6.11
C SER A 247 21.46 -3.30 5.56
N THR A 248 21.23 -4.54 5.97
CA THR A 248 22.06 -5.70 5.62
C THR A 248 21.39 -6.68 4.67
N ALA A 249 20.08 -6.53 4.44
CA ALA A 249 19.22 -7.51 3.77
C ALA A 249 19.21 -8.90 4.42
N ALA A 250 19.74 -9.04 5.63
CA ALA A 250 19.77 -10.30 6.34
C ALA A 250 18.36 -10.68 6.85
N PRO A 251 17.96 -11.96 6.79
CA PRO A 251 16.72 -12.41 7.40
C PRO A 251 16.81 -12.28 8.93
N ILE A 252 15.82 -11.63 9.52
CA ILE A 252 15.67 -11.50 10.98
C ILE A 252 14.77 -12.63 11.50
N GLN A 253 13.60 -12.77 10.89
CA GLN A 253 12.56 -13.66 11.40
C GLN A 253 11.61 -14.09 10.28
N THR A 254 11.03 -15.27 10.45
CA THR A 254 9.86 -15.73 9.69
C THR A 254 8.69 -15.97 10.64
N MET A 255 7.48 -15.63 10.19
CA MET A 255 6.25 -15.81 10.94
C MET A 255 5.26 -16.61 10.10
N THR A 256 4.71 -17.69 10.66
CA THR A 256 3.72 -18.51 9.96
C THR A 256 2.34 -17.87 10.04
N HIS A 257 1.81 -17.45 8.89
CA HIS A 257 0.42 -17.01 8.71
C HIS A 257 -0.52 -18.20 8.50
N SER A 258 -0.13 -19.15 7.66
CA SER A 258 -0.94 -20.34 7.36
C SER A 258 -0.05 -21.56 7.16
N LYS A 259 -0.52 -22.73 7.62
CA LYS A 259 0.15 -24.02 7.41
C LYS A 259 -0.13 -24.60 6.02
N GLU A 260 -1.12 -24.07 5.32
CA GLU A 260 -1.61 -24.60 4.04
C GLU A 260 -0.86 -24.03 2.82
N ARG A 261 0.28 -23.35 3.06
CA ARG A 261 1.12 -22.72 2.03
C ARG A 261 0.36 -21.69 1.17
N GLU A 262 -0.54 -20.97 1.79
CA GLU A 262 -1.38 -19.98 1.12
C GLU A 262 -0.63 -18.68 0.83
N LEU A 263 -1.15 -17.90 -0.11
CA LEU A 263 -0.57 -16.60 -0.44
C LEU A 263 -0.82 -15.63 0.71
N VAL A 264 0.24 -15.12 1.33
CA VAL A 264 0.18 -13.93 2.18
C VAL A 264 0.34 -12.72 1.28
N GLN A 265 -0.79 -12.12 0.90
CA GLN A 265 -0.83 -11.07 -0.11
C GLN A 265 -0.59 -9.68 0.48
N ALA A 266 -1.16 -9.42 1.66
CA ALA A 266 -1.11 -8.12 2.30
C ALA A 266 -0.27 -8.19 3.58
N VAL A 267 0.59 -7.19 3.78
CA VAL A 267 1.26 -6.94 5.05
C VAL A 267 1.21 -5.44 5.35
N THR A 268 1.17 -5.09 6.62
CA THR A 268 1.29 -3.70 7.09
C THR A 268 1.99 -3.68 8.44
N THR A 269 2.53 -2.53 8.80
CA THR A 269 3.22 -2.33 10.07
C THR A 269 2.76 -1.04 10.74
N HIS A 270 2.83 -1.02 12.07
CA HIS A 270 2.59 0.16 12.88
C HIS A 270 3.56 0.17 14.04
N SER A 271 4.12 1.34 14.36
CA SER A 271 5.09 1.47 15.45
C SER A 271 4.74 2.63 16.35
N GLN A 272 4.69 2.36 17.65
CA GLN A 272 4.31 3.32 18.68
C GLN A 272 4.92 2.93 20.02
N GLY A 273 5.56 3.90 20.70
CA GLY A 273 6.12 3.70 22.04
C GLY A 273 7.18 2.60 22.09
N GLY A 274 8.06 2.55 21.08
CA GLY A 274 9.14 1.55 20.99
C GLY A 274 8.64 0.12 20.78
N ARG A 275 7.46 -0.06 20.19
CA ARG A 275 6.89 -1.36 19.83
C ARG A 275 6.47 -1.32 18.38
N THR A 276 6.71 -2.42 17.68
CA THR A 276 6.30 -2.61 16.29
C THR A 276 5.27 -3.74 16.23
N TRP A 277 4.18 -3.49 15.52
CA TRP A 277 3.12 -4.45 15.24
C TRP A 277 3.10 -4.73 13.75
N ILE A 278 3.03 -6.00 13.40
CA ILE A 278 2.94 -6.46 12.03
C ILE A 278 1.57 -7.11 11.86
N ALA A 279 0.84 -6.72 10.82
CA ALA A 279 -0.39 -7.41 10.43
C ALA A 279 -0.22 -8.01 9.04
N SER A 280 -0.87 -9.15 8.80
CA SER A 280 -0.91 -9.77 7.48
C SER A 280 -2.29 -10.32 7.14
N GLY A 281 -2.61 -10.32 5.85
CA GLY A 281 -3.78 -10.95 5.27
C GLY A 281 -3.38 -11.91 4.15
N GLY A 282 -4.00 -13.09 4.15
CA GLY A 282 -3.78 -14.12 3.15
C GLY A 282 -5.00 -14.36 2.27
N THR A 283 -4.78 -15.07 1.16
CA THR A 283 -5.84 -15.60 0.29
C THR A 283 -6.11 -17.04 0.69
N CYS A 284 -7.26 -17.29 1.32
CA CYS A 284 -7.67 -18.60 1.79
C CYS A 284 -9.20 -18.75 1.83
N ASP A 285 -9.68 -19.99 1.87
CA ASP A 285 -11.13 -20.29 1.98
C ASP A 285 -11.72 -19.83 3.34
N HIS A 286 -10.85 -19.60 4.32
CA HIS A 286 -11.17 -19.08 5.64
C HIS A 286 -10.31 -17.84 5.93
N PRO A 287 -10.66 -16.65 5.41
CA PRO A 287 -9.83 -15.46 5.50
C PRO A 287 -9.47 -15.13 6.95
N VAL A 288 -8.16 -15.14 7.25
CA VAL A 288 -7.61 -14.77 8.55
C VAL A 288 -6.73 -13.53 8.40
N VAL A 289 -6.85 -12.63 9.36
CA VAL A 289 -5.86 -11.58 9.59
C VAL A 289 -5.04 -11.96 10.82
N MET A 290 -3.72 -12.03 10.67
CA MET A 290 -2.81 -12.28 11.79
C MET A 290 -2.11 -11.00 12.20
N VAL A 291 -1.98 -10.80 13.51
CA VAL A 291 -1.28 -9.65 14.09
C VAL A 291 -0.20 -10.16 15.05
N TRP A 292 1.05 -9.77 14.78
CA TRP A 292 2.19 -10.02 15.64
C TRP A 292 2.65 -8.73 16.30
N LYS A 293 3.24 -8.88 17.47
CA LYS A 293 3.84 -7.78 18.22
C LYS A 293 5.30 -8.12 18.48
N GLN A 294 6.20 -7.24 18.08
CA GLN A 294 7.61 -7.37 18.44
C GLN A 294 7.77 -7.18 19.95
N VAL A 295 8.36 -8.16 20.59
CA VAL A 295 8.74 -8.11 22.01
C VAL A 295 10.26 -8.06 22.03
N PHE A 296 10.83 -6.92 22.45
CA PHE A 296 12.25 -6.90 22.80
C PHE A 296 12.44 -7.82 24.01
N LEU A 297 13.25 -8.86 23.84
CA LEU A 297 13.88 -9.51 24.99
C LEU A 297 14.96 -8.53 25.46
N LEU A 298 14.73 -7.92 26.62
CA LEU A 298 15.73 -7.12 27.34
C LEU A 298 16.91 -8.00 27.75
#